data_AF-A0A535FQG4-F1
#
_entry.id   AF-A0A535FQG4-F1
#
_cell.length_a   1.000
_cell.length_b   1.000
_cell.length_c   1.000
_cell.angle_alpha   90.00
_cell.angle_beta   90.00
_cell.angle_gamma   90.00
#
_symmetry.space_group_name_H-M   'P 1'
#
loop_
_entity.id
_entity.type
_entity.pdbx_description
1 polymer ?
#
loop_
_entity_poly.entity_id
_entity_poly.type
_entity_poly.pdbx_seq_one_letter_code
_entity_poly.pdbx_strand_id
1 'polypeptide(L)' 'MNIETFCLETGWSIAQLSRESKIDRKTIERAMQGTAIRKVKAAQIARAFTQALGRTVTIEQLEIETV' A
#
# COMPACT_ATOMS: atom_id res chain seq x y z
N MET A 1 -9.34 -5.23 -3.30
CA MET A 1 -9.36 -3.82 -3.75
C MET A 1 -7.93 -3.34 -3.82
N ASN A 2 -7.35 -3.23 -5.00
CA ASN A 2 -5.91 -3.00 -5.14
C ASN A 2 -5.42 -1.66 -4.54
N ILE A 3 -4.09 -1.52 -4.41
CA ILE A 3 -3.40 -0.30 -3.95
C ILE A 3 -3.89 0.95 -4.70
N GLU A 4 -4.11 0.86 -6.03
CA GLU A 4 -4.55 2.01 -6.85
C GLU A 4 -5.90 2.54 -6.39
N THR A 5 -6.85 1.67 -6.06
CA THR A 5 -8.17 2.09 -5.61
C THR A 5 -8.08 2.86 -4.30
N PHE A 6 -7.26 2.41 -3.36
CA PHE A 6 -7.04 3.14 -2.11
C PHE A 6 -6.28 4.46 -2.31
N CYS A 7 -5.35 4.51 -3.27
CA CYS A 7 -4.72 5.77 -3.68
C CYS A 7 -5.77 6.76 -4.24
N LEU A 8 -6.73 6.29 -5.03
CA LEU A 8 -7.81 7.14 -5.54
C LEU A 8 -8.71 7.65 -4.42
N GLU A 9 -9.11 6.79 -3.47
CA GLU A 9 -9.93 7.19 -2.32
C GLU A 9 -9.25 8.23 -1.43
N THR A 10 -7.94 8.07 -1.22
CA THR A 10 -7.13 9.01 -0.40
C THR A 10 -6.70 10.27 -1.17
N GLY A 11 -6.87 10.29 -2.50
CA GLY A 11 -6.28 11.30 -3.37
C GLY A 11 -4.74 11.26 -3.40
N TRP A 12 -4.13 10.15 -3.01
CA TRP A 12 -2.69 10.00 -2.95
C TRP A 12 -2.10 9.58 -4.29
N SER A 13 -0.98 10.20 -4.64
CA SER A 13 -0.07 9.65 -5.65
C SER A 13 0.80 8.54 -5.05
N ILE A 14 1.39 7.71 -5.90
CA ILE A 14 2.38 6.70 -5.46
C ILE A 14 3.56 7.36 -4.72
N ALA A 15 3.95 8.57 -5.12
CA ALA A 15 4.99 9.33 -4.42
C ALA A 15 4.56 9.74 -3.00
N GLN A 16 3.29 10.10 -2.81
CA GLN A 16 2.75 10.39 -1.49
C GLN A 16 2.67 9.11 -0.64
N LEU A 17 2.12 8.03 -1.19
CA LEU A 17 2.07 6.73 -0.52
C LEU A 17 3.47 6.27 -0.07
N SER A 18 4.49 6.49 -0.91
CA SER A 18 5.89 6.20 -0.59
C SER A 18 6.37 6.97 0.65
N ARG A 19 6.03 8.26 0.77
CA ARG A 19 6.37 9.07 1.94
C ARG A 19 5.64 8.61 3.19
N GLU A 20 4.32 8.43 3.09
CA GLU A 20 3.46 8.09 4.23
C GLU A 20 3.75 6.69 4.78
N SER A 21 3.95 5.71 3.90
CA SER A 21 4.30 4.33 4.27
C SER A 21 5.78 4.15 4.60
N LYS A 22 6.63 5.13 4.28
CA LYS A 22 8.10 5.05 4.33
C LYS A 22 8.66 3.87 3.52
N ILE A 23 7.96 3.50 2.45
CA ILE A 23 8.37 2.45 1.51
C ILE A 23 8.88 3.12 0.24
N ASP A 24 9.96 2.59 -0.33
CA ASP A 24 10.46 3.08 -1.60
C ASP A 24 9.43 2.87 -2.73
N ARG A 25 9.35 3.84 -3.64
CA ARG A 25 8.41 3.81 -4.76
C ARG A 25 8.50 2.53 -5.59
N LYS A 26 9.72 2.01 -5.84
CA LYS A 26 9.90 0.78 -6.63
C LYS A 26 9.26 -0.43 -5.96
N THR A 27 9.34 -0.53 -4.62
CA THR A 27 8.68 -1.61 -3.89
C THR A 27 7.16 -1.50 -3.97
N ILE A 28 6.61 -0.29 -3.91
CA ILE A 28 5.16 -0.09 -4.09
C ILE A 28 4.74 -0.50 -5.50
N GLU A 29 5.47 -0.05 -6.52
CA GLU A 29 5.22 -0.42 -7.93
C GLU A 29 5.32 -1.93 -8.14
N ARG A 30 6.30 -2.60 -7.52
CA ARG A 30 6.41 -4.06 -7.53
C ARG A 30 5.19 -4.74 -6.91
N ALA A 31 4.71 -4.25 -5.77
CA ALA A 31 3.52 -4.77 -5.13
C ALA A 31 2.28 -4.60 -6.01
N MET A 32 2.15 -3.46 -6.69
CA MET A 32 1.07 -3.20 -7.66
C MET A 32 1.13 -4.12 -8.88
N GLN A 33 2.34 -4.51 -9.30
CA GLN A 33 2.57 -5.46 -10.40
C GLN A 33 2.39 -6.93 -9.98
N GLY A 34 1.91 -7.20 -8.76
CA GLY A 34 1.75 -8.55 -8.25
C GLY A 34 3.07 -9.24 -7.89
N THR A 35 4.18 -8.51 -7.81
CA THR A 35 5.43 -9.09 -7.31
C THR A 35 5.39 -9.17 -5.79
N ALA A 36 5.63 -10.37 -5.26
CA ALA A 36 5.65 -10.55 -3.81
C ALA A 36 6.67 -9.65 -3.11
N ILE A 37 6.23 -9.01 -2.03
CA ILE A 37 7.04 -8.17 -1.15
C ILE A 37 7.04 -8.71 0.28
N ARG A 38 8.00 -8.28 1.11
CA ARG A 38 8.04 -8.72 2.51
C ARG A 38 6.74 -8.34 3.23
N LYS A 39 6.17 -9.26 4.01
CA LYS A 39 4.95 -9.02 4.80
C LYS A 39 5.00 -7.74 5.65
N VAL A 40 6.16 -7.41 6.22
CA VAL A 40 6.36 -6.17 6.99
C VAL A 40 6.12 -4.91 6.14
N LYS A 41 6.58 -4.89 4.89
CA LYS A 41 6.38 -3.75 3.99
C LYS A 41 4.91 -3.64 3.56
N ALA A 42 4.26 -4.76 3.28
CA ALA A 42 2.83 -4.78 2.99
C ALA A 42 2.00 -4.25 4.17
N ALA A 43 2.37 -4.62 5.41
CA ALA A 43 1.75 -4.09 6.62
C ALA A 43 1.95 -2.57 6.77
N GLN A 44 3.12 -2.03 6.38
CA GLN A 44 3.37 -0.60 6.41
C GLN A 44 2.49 0.18 5.41
N ILE A 45 2.28 -0.37 4.22
CA ILE A 45 1.35 0.20 3.22
C ILE A 45 -0.08 0.19 3.77
N ALA A 46 -0.54 -0.95 4.30
CA ALA A 46 -1.85 -1.10 4.91
C ALA A 46 -2.08 -0.13 6.09
N ARG A 47 -1.06 0.06 6.92
CA ARG A 47 -1.09 1.02 8.03
C ARG A 47 -1.20 2.46 7.55
N ALA A 48 -0.47 2.84 6.50
CA ALA A 48 -0.55 4.20 5.94
C ALA A 48 -1.97 4.51 5.45
N PHE A 49 -2.59 3.60 4.72
CA PHE A 49 -3.98 3.76 4.29
C PHE A 49 -4.97 3.77 5.46
N THR A 50 -4.74 2.90 6.46
CA THR A 50 -5.57 2.88 7.67
C THR A 50 -5.57 4.24 8.39
N GLN A 51 -4.40 4.86 8.50
CA GLN A 51 -4.25 6.18 9.12
C GLN A 51 -4.93 7.29 8.30
N ALA A 52 -4.83 7.23 6.98
CA ALA A 52 -5.41 8.25 6.10
C ALA A 52 -6.94 8.18 6.01
N LEU A 53 -7.50 6.98 5.95
CA LEU A 53 -8.92 6.76 5.73
C LEU A 53 -9.72 6.68 7.04
N GLY A 54 -9.05 6.58 8.19
CA GLY A 54 -9.72 6.42 9.49
C GLY A 54 -10.45 5.09 9.65
N ARG A 55 -10.21 4.12 8.76
CA ARG A 55 -10.78 2.76 8.80
C ARG A 55 -9.69 1.72 8.60
N THR A 56 -9.88 0.53 9.15
CA THR A 56 -8.89 -0.55 9.02
C THR A 56 -8.78 -1.02 7.58
N VAL A 57 -7.58 -0.91 7.02
CA VAL A 57 -7.19 -1.50 5.73
C VAL A 57 -6.23 -2.65 6.01
N THR A 58 -6.57 -3.82 5.51
CA THR A 58 -5.80 -5.07 5.68
C THR A 58 -4.93 -5.37 4.47
N ILE A 59 -3.95 -6.27 4.63
CA ILE A 59 -3.08 -6.69 3.52
C ILE A 59 -3.89 -7.47 2.48
N GLU A 60 -4.84 -8.31 2.90
CA GLU A 60 -5.69 -9.05 1.95
C GLU A 60 -6.52 -8.10 1.10
N GLN A 61 -7.03 -7.02 1.70
CA GLN A 61 -7.77 -6.01 0.95
C GLN A 61 -6.92 -5.38 -0.15
N LEU A 62 -5.64 -5.12 0.11
CA LEU A 62 -4.71 -4.48 -0.84
C LEU A 62 -4.26 -5.38 -2.00
N GLU A 63 -4.62 -6.68 -1.98
CA GLU A 63 -4.22 -7.66 -3.00
C GLU A 63 -2.69 -7.75 -3.19
N ILE A 64 -1.94 -7.56 -2.11
CA ILE A 64 -0.47 -7.63 -2.15
C ILE A 64 -0.03 -9.07 -1.90
N GLU A 65 0.75 -9.63 -2.82
CA GLU A 65 1.46 -10.88 -2.58
C GLU A 65 2.58 -10.67 -1.54
N THR A 66 2.68 -11.58 -0.56
CA THR A 66 3.69 -11.47 0.50
C THR A 66 4.58 -12.70 0.60
N VAL A 67 5.86 -12.46 0.84
CA VAL A 67 6.89 -13.43 1.25
C VAL A 67 7.41 -13.19 2.65
#